data_AF-A0A9Y2MSF0-F1
#
_entry.id   AF-A0A9Y2MSF0-F1
#
_cell.length_a   1.000
_cell.length_b   1.000
_cell.length_c   1.000
_cell.angle_alpha   90.00
_cell.angle_beta   90.00
_cell.angle_gamma   90.00
#
_symmetry.space_group_name_H-M   'P 1'
#
loop_
_entity.id
_entity.type
_entity.pdbx_description
1 polymer ?
#
loop_
_entity_poly.entity_id
_entity_poly.type
_entity_poly.pdbx_seq_one_letter_code
_entity_poly.pdbx_strand_id
1 'polypeptide(L)'
;MPPVRHSFSQYYAAPSVTRQGGTAAGSALTGAGTNTAHALAAERRVLLVGGAGAGKTTLLQWLAYTAATAEFSRDGESEGPWRGVVPFFVPLREFADRGLPQPEDFVRVTAPALAGEKPARWVSELLRSGRAMVLVDGVDEVLQPRREAVLLPALRHLEIKSNDVVHDLEGLVACRALRSVWITGFSSALTDLSALSRMHLTDLRLHAGTLDAIKALASVEGTYLPRLSVRHRKLVDGLDVLPEGLRVGELVVDMGADQRDLRGITRLADVHTVAAAGIPSVAEVDELAALPALRALVLTAATPARDLVRLRRLGGLRIELSGLAPADERAAREALPEADLVLHLDRAASITER
;
A
#
# COMPACT_ATOMS: atom_id res chain seq x y z
N MET A 1 33.23 15.01 42.29
CA MET A 1 32.27 13.97 41.89
C MET A 1 32.27 13.90 40.37
N PRO A 2 32.56 12.75 39.73
CA PRO A 2 32.28 12.61 38.31
C PRO A 2 30.77 12.78 38.07
N PRO A 3 30.34 13.35 36.94
CA PRO A 3 28.92 13.50 36.64
C PRO A 3 28.24 12.13 36.66
N VAL A 4 27.14 12.02 37.40
CA VAL A 4 26.32 10.81 37.44
C VAL A 4 25.83 10.51 36.03
N ARG A 5 26.16 9.33 35.50
CA ARG A 5 25.68 8.88 34.19
C ARG A 5 24.20 8.50 34.31
N HIS A 6 23.36 9.45 33.99
CA HIS A 6 21.93 9.25 33.84
C HIS A 6 21.64 8.67 32.46
N SER A 7 20.89 7.56 32.40
CA SER A 7 20.52 6.95 31.11
C SER A 7 19.47 7.82 30.44
N PHE A 8 19.62 8.15 29.15
CA PHE A 8 18.63 8.93 28.40
C PHE A 8 17.23 8.29 28.44
N SER A 9 17.17 6.95 28.52
CA SER A 9 15.92 6.19 28.69
C SER A 9 15.18 6.44 30.00
N GLN A 10 15.83 7.02 31.02
CA GLN A 10 15.18 7.42 32.28
C GLN A 10 14.40 8.75 32.15
N TYR A 11 14.69 9.56 31.13
CA TYR A 11 14.14 10.92 30.98
C TYR A 11 13.28 11.09 29.73
N TYR A 12 13.40 10.17 28.76
CA TYR A 12 12.57 10.18 27.56
C TYR A 12 11.72 8.91 27.49
N ALA A 13 10.40 9.10 27.63
CA ALA A 13 9.42 8.10 27.27
C ALA A 13 9.08 8.27 25.79
N ALA A 14 9.35 7.23 24.98
CA ALA A 14 8.98 7.25 23.58
C ALA A 14 7.45 7.41 23.46
N PRO A 15 6.96 8.30 22.57
CA PRO A 15 5.52 8.45 22.37
C PRO A 15 4.90 7.12 21.95
N SER A 16 3.66 6.90 22.35
CA SER A 16 2.87 5.77 21.88
C SER A 16 2.71 5.87 20.37
N VAL A 17 3.16 4.86 19.65
CA VAL A 17 2.98 4.76 18.20
C VAL A 17 1.85 3.78 17.92
N THR A 18 0.81 4.26 17.23
CA THR A 18 -0.26 3.40 16.75
C THR A 18 0.09 2.92 15.35
N ARG A 19 0.19 1.61 15.14
CA ARG A 19 0.26 1.04 13.79
C ARG A 19 -1.08 1.24 13.10
N GLN A 20 -1.10 1.98 12.02
CA GLN A 20 -2.25 2.00 11.12
C GLN A 20 -2.09 0.93 10.04
N GLY A 21 -2.32 -0.34 10.44
CA GLY A 21 -3.17 -1.30 9.72
C GLY A 21 -2.59 -2.63 9.16
N GLY A 22 -3.48 -3.64 9.01
CA GLY A 22 -3.35 -4.93 8.30
C GLY A 22 -4.28 -6.01 8.88
N THR A 23 -5.19 -6.60 8.09
CA THR A 23 -6.30 -7.47 8.54
C THR A 23 -5.85 -8.78 9.21
N ALA A 24 -6.06 -8.88 10.52
CA ALA A 24 -6.52 -10.04 11.27
C ALA A 24 -7.16 -9.51 12.57
N ALA A 25 -8.23 -10.16 13.03
CA ALA A 25 -8.94 -9.77 14.25
C ALA A 25 -7.99 -9.66 15.46
N GLY A 26 -8.14 -8.59 16.25
CA GLY A 26 -7.63 -8.55 17.63
C GLY A 26 -6.86 -7.28 18.00
N SER A 27 -7.39 -6.57 19.00
CA SER A 27 -6.79 -5.47 19.76
C SER A 27 -6.72 -4.11 19.06
N ALA A 28 -7.77 -3.31 19.27
CA ALA A 28 -7.51 -1.91 19.58
C ALA A 28 -6.46 -1.88 20.70
N LEU A 29 -5.32 -1.25 20.48
CA LEU A 29 -4.21 -1.16 21.44
C LEU A 29 -4.65 -0.34 22.65
N THR A 30 -5.42 -0.95 23.54
CA THR A 30 -5.84 -0.40 24.81
C THR A 30 -4.63 -0.31 25.72
N GLY A 31 -4.03 0.87 25.85
CA GLY A 31 -3.34 1.37 27.06
C GLY A 31 -2.24 0.53 27.74
N ALA A 32 -1.88 -0.64 27.22
CA ALA A 32 -0.96 -1.60 27.82
C ALA A 32 0.00 -2.15 26.74
N GLY A 33 1.04 -1.36 26.48
CA GLY A 33 2.36 -1.75 25.97
C GLY A 33 2.50 -2.88 24.94
N THR A 34 2.32 -2.58 23.65
CA THR A 34 3.29 -3.07 22.66
C THR A 34 4.43 -2.06 22.58
N ASN A 35 5.66 -2.48 22.91
CA ASN A 35 6.85 -1.63 22.87
C ASN A 35 7.01 -1.02 21.45
N THR A 36 6.97 0.31 21.34
CA THR A 36 7.14 1.10 20.11
C THR A 36 8.31 0.59 19.24
N ALA A 37 9.38 0.09 19.86
CA ALA A 37 10.51 -0.47 19.14
C ALA A 37 10.17 -1.72 18.31
N HIS A 38 9.43 -2.67 18.88
CA HIS A 38 9.01 -3.88 18.18
C HIS A 38 7.97 -3.57 17.10
N ALA A 39 7.11 -2.59 17.36
CA ALA A 39 6.16 -2.10 16.38
C ALA A 39 6.87 -1.53 15.14
N LEU A 40 7.93 -0.76 15.32
CA LEU A 40 8.66 -0.18 14.19
C LEU A 40 9.59 -1.18 13.51
N ALA A 41 10.18 -2.11 14.25
CA ALA A 41 11.15 -3.06 13.72
C ALA A 41 10.57 -4.13 12.78
N ALA A 42 9.28 -4.46 12.88
CA ALA A 42 8.68 -5.45 11.99
C ALA A 42 8.47 -4.91 10.55
N GLU A 43 8.61 -3.60 10.34
CA GLU A 43 8.36 -2.95 9.06
C GLU A 43 9.67 -2.54 8.39
N ARG A 44 9.82 -2.82 7.08
CA ARG A 44 11.04 -2.43 6.33
C ARG A 44 11.09 -0.94 6.00
N ARG A 45 9.93 -0.27 5.97
CA ARG A 45 9.77 1.15 5.61
C ARG A 45 8.66 1.72 6.47
N VAL A 46 8.96 2.79 7.21
CA VAL A 46 8.00 3.44 8.10
C VAL A 46 7.93 4.92 7.75
N LEU A 47 6.72 5.43 7.57
CA LEU A 47 6.44 6.87 7.55
C LEU A 47 5.91 7.29 8.91
N LEU A 48 6.63 8.17 9.60
CA LEU A 48 6.19 8.73 10.87
C LEU A 48 5.33 9.96 10.60
N VAL A 49 4.03 9.85 10.89
CA VAL A 49 3.07 10.94 10.76
C VAL A 49 2.72 11.45 12.15
N GLY A 50 2.68 12.77 12.30
CA GLY A 50 2.31 13.44 13.54
C GLY A 50 2.26 14.95 13.32
N GLY A 51 1.40 15.65 14.07
CA GLY A 51 1.28 17.10 14.00
C GLY A 51 2.59 17.85 14.26
N ALA A 52 2.59 19.16 14.01
CA ALA A 52 3.69 20.02 14.43
C ALA A 52 3.89 19.87 15.94
N GLY A 53 5.14 19.72 16.39
CA GLY A 53 5.46 19.51 17.81
C GLY A 53 5.18 18.10 18.36
N ALA A 54 4.72 17.13 17.54
CA ALA A 54 4.47 15.75 17.99
C ALA A 54 5.74 14.94 18.36
N GLY A 55 6.92 15.55 18.30
CA GLY A 55 8.18 14.91 18.69
C GLY A 55 8.77 13.95 17.67
N LYS A 56 8.41 14.04 16.38
CA LYS A 56 8.90 13.16 15.29
C LYS A 56 10.43 13.10 15.23
N THR A 57 11.09 14.27 15.20
CA THR A 57 12.55 14.38 15.22
C THR A 57 13.15 13.73 16.46
N THR A 58 12.54 13.98 17.63
CA THR A 58 12.99 13.40 18.90
C THR A 58 12.83 11.88 18.92
N LEU A 59 11.75 11.34 18.35
CA LEU A 59 11.54 9.91 18.20
C LEU A 59 12.61 9.31 17.27
N LEU A 60 12.89 9.92 16.12
CA LEU A 60 13.95 9.47 15.22
C LEU A 60 15.32 9.48 15.91
N GLN A 61 15.65 10.52 16.68
CA GLN A 61 16.90 10.57 17.45
C GLN A 61 16.96 9.50 18.53
N TRP A 62 15.85 9.23 19.21
CA TRP A 62 15.75 8.14 20.18
C TRP A 62 15.94 6.77 19.53
N LEU A 63 15.39 6.55 18.33
CA LEU A 63 15.60 5.32 17.55
C LEU A 63 17.07 5.14 17.18
N ALA A 64 17.73 6.20 16.71
CA ALA A 64 19.16 6.19 16.42
C ALA A 64 19.97 5.82 17.66
N TYR A 65 19.69 6.45 18.80
CA TYR A 65 20.37 6.17 20.06
C TYR A 65 20.14 4.71 20.51
N THR A 66 18.91 4.23 20.44
CA THR A 66 18.53 2.87 20.86
C THR A 66 19.24 1.83 20.01
N ALA A 67 19.27 2.00 18.69
CA ALA A 67 19.96 1.09 17.79
C ALA A 67 21.48 1.11 18.03
N ALA A 68 22.08 2.30 18.17
CA ALA A 68 23.52 2.45 18.39
C ALA A 68 23.98 1.89 19.75
N THR A 69 23.11 1.87 20.75
CA THR A 69 23.42 1.39 22.10
C THR A 69 22.99 -0.05 22.37
N ALA A 70 22.23 -0.67 21.46
CA ALA A 70 21.72 -2.04 21.60
C ALA A 70 22.82 -3.10 21.76
N GLU A 71 24.03 -2.85 21.25
CA GLU A 71 25.20 -3.73 21.40
C GLU A 71 25.90 -3.62 22.77
N PHE A 72 25.69 -2.52 23.50
CA PHE A 72 26.40 -2.22 24.75
C PHE A 72 25.59 -2.54 26.01
N SER A 73 24.34 -3.00 25.87
CA SER A 73 23.50 -3.45 26.98
C SER A 73 24.09 -4.73 27.60
N ARG A 74 24.76 -4.57 28.75
CA ARG A 74 25.50 -5.63 29.47
C ARG A 74 24.62 -6.61 30.24
N ASP A 75 23.35 -6.28 30.43
CA ASP A 75 22.40 -7.13 31.13
C ASP A 75 21.60 -7.91 30.09
N GLY A 76 21.62 -9.25 30.19
CA GLY A 76 21.06 -10.21 29.22
C GLY A 76 19.57 -10.10 28.90
N GLU A 77 18.90 -9.02 29.30
CA GLU A 77 17.46 -8.77 29.10
C GLU A 77 17.12 -7.85 27.91
N SER A 78 18.10 -7.24 27.23
CA SER A 78 17.80 -6.38 26.07
C SER A 78 17.96 -7.11 24.73
N GLU A 79 17.16 -8.15 24.46
CA GLU A 79 16.88 -8.61 23.09
C GLU A 79 16.02 -7.56 22.35
N GLY A 80 16.54 -6.35 22.22
CA GLY A 80 15.90 -5.30 21.44
C GLY A 80 15.93 -5.68 19.95
N PRO A 81 14.91 -5.30 19.17
CA PRO A 81 14.76 -5.76 17.79
C PRO A 81 15.79 -5.15 16.81
N TRP A 82 16.71 -4.32 17.30
CA TRP A 82 17.74 -3.62 16.53
C TRP A 82 19.17 -3.96 16.97
N ARG A 83 19.38 -5.08 17.66
CA ARG A 83 20.74 -5.59 17.89
C ARG A 83 21.47 -5.79 16.55
N GLY A 84 22.68 -5.25 16.44
CA GLY A 84 23.48 -5.32 15.21
C GLY A 84 22.99 -4.45 14.05
N VAL A 85 21.99 -3.58 14.30
CA VAL A 85 21.50 -2.60 13.33
C VAL A 85 22.24 -1.28 13.52
N VAL A 86 22.77 -0.75 12.43
CA VAL A 86 23.52 0.50 12.39
C VAL A 86 22.61 1.65 11.95
N PRO A 87 22.38 2.68 12.79
CA PRO A 87 21.54 3.81 12.45
C PRO A 87 22.29 4.91 11.68
N PHE A 88 21.62 5.49 10.69
CA PHE A 88 22.06 6.65 9.94
C PHE A 88 20.98 7.73 10.00
N PHE A 89 21.28 8.85 10.67
CA PHE A 89 20.37 9.98 10.79
C PHE A 89 20.65 10.99 9.68
N VAL A 90 19.62 11.31 8.88
CA VAL A 90 19.69 12.17 7.70
C VAL A 90 18.69 13.33 7.87
N PRO A 91 19.16 14.50 8.35
CA PRO A 91 18.33 15.70 8.46
C PRO A 91 18.21 16.39 7.10
N LEU A 92 17.05 16.29 6.46
CA LEU A 92 16.85 16.80 5.10
C LEU A 92 17.02 18.32 4.98
N ARG A 93 16.78 19.07 6.06
CA ARG A 93 17.06 20.51 6.15
C ARG A 93 18.51 20.89 5.79
N GLU A 94 19.48 20.01 6.02
CA GLU A 94 20.90 20.24 5.67
C GLU A 94 21.22 20.00 4.19
N PHE A 95 20.24 19.50 3.44
CA PHE A 95 20.34 19.19 2.02
C PHE A 95 19.32 19.98 1.20
N ALA A 96 18.75 21.05 1.77
CA ALA A 96 17.88 21.96 1.03
C ALA A 96 18.62 22.56 -0.17
N ASP A 97 19.88 22.97 0.00
CA ASP A 97 20.66 23.69 -1.02
C ASP A 97 21.69 22.83 -1.78
N ARG A 98 21.89 21.56 -1.39
CA ARG A 98 22.83 20.61 -2.05
C ARG A 98 22.18 19.25 -2.33
N GLY A 99 22.80 18.43 -3.19
CA GLY A 99 22.31 17.08 -3.48
C GLY A 99 22.26 16.19 -2.23
N LEU A 100 21.33 15.23 -2.21
CA LEU A 100 21.20 14.25 -1.13
C LEU A 100 22.47 13.40 -0.98
N PRO A 101 22.77 12.95 0.25
CA PRO A 101 23.94 12.11 0.48
C PRO A 101 23.74 10.77 -0.22
N GLN A 102 24.77 10.30 -0.93
CA GLN A 102 24.79 8.92 -1.40
C GLN A 102 24.95 7.97 -0.21
N PRO A 103 24.63 6.68 -0.34
CA PRO A 103 24.77 5.72 0.76
C PRO A 103 26.14 5.78 1.47
N GLU A 104 27.24 5.86 0.71
CA GLU A 104 28.58 5.94 1.30
C GLU A 104 28.88 7.26 2.00
N ASP A 105 28.05 8.29 1.80
CA ASP A 105 28.16 9.58 2.49
C ASP A 105 27.44 9.60 3.83
N PHE A 106 26.62 8.60 4.17
CA PHE A 106 25.80 8.64 5.38
C PHE A 106 26.63 8.81 6.67
N VAL A 107 27.80 8.16 6.77
CA VAL A 107 28.69 8.34 7.94
C VAL A 107 29.19 9.78 8.03
N ARG A 108 29.48 10.44 6.89
CA ARG A 108 29.89 11.84 6.88
C ARG A 108 28.77 12.78 7.35
N VAL A 109 27.51 12.38 7.21
CA VAL A 109 26.35 13.13 7.69
C VAL A 109 26.09 12.86 9.17
N THR A 110 26.05 11.60 9.57
CA THR A 110 25.67 11.19 10.93
C THR A 110 26.82 11.29 11.93
N ALA A 111 28.06 11.00 11.52
CA ALA A 111 29.25 10.98 12.37
C ALA A 111 30.50 11.45 11.60
N PRO A 112 30.63 12.76 11.29
CA PRO A 112 31.70 13.29 10.44
C PRO A 112 33.11 12.91 10.89
N ALA A 113 33.34 12.86 12.20
CA ALA A 113 34.63 12.49 12.79
C ALA A 113 35.08 11.06 12.45
N LEU A 114 34.13 10.15 12.23
CA LEU A 114 34.39 8.73 11.96
C LEU A 114 34.37 8.40 10.45
N ALA A 115 34.05 9.37 9.60
CA ALA A 115 33.81 9.13 8.17
C ALA A 115 35.04 8.58 7.44
N GLY A 116 36.26 8.95 7.88
CA GLY A 116 37.52 8.47 7.32
C GLY A 116 37.92 7.08 7.79
N GLU A 117 37.30 6.55 8.84
CA GLU A 117 37.67 5.27 9.48
C GLU A 117 36.83 4.08 8.96
N LYS A 118 35.75 4.35 8.24
CA LYS A 118 34.86 3.29 7.73
C LYS A 118 35.52 2.49 6.59
N PRO A 119 35.29 1.16 6.51
CA PRO A 119 35.70 0.39 5.34
C PRO A 119 35.01 0.86 4.05
N ALA A 120 35.65 0.60 2.91
CA ALA A 120 35.05 0.87 1.60
C ALA A 120 33.76 0.04 1.41
N ARG A 121 32.71 0.67 0.85
CA ARG A 121 31.39 0.05 0.58
C ARG A 121 30.61 -0.44 1.81
N TRP A 122 31.07 -0.11 3.02
CA TRP A 122 30.49 -0.60 4.26
C TRP A 122 29.01 -0.24 4.42
N VAL A 123 28.63 1.00 4.09
CA VAL A 123 27.23 1.44 4.22
C VAL A 123 26.34 0.72 3.20
N SER A 124 26.81 0.59 1.97
CA SER A 124 26.11 -0.15 0.91
C SER A 124 25.93 -1.63 1.26
N GLU A 125 26.91 -2.25 1.93
CA GLU A 125 26.82 -3.62 2.43
C GLU A 125 25.81 -3.77 3.57
N LEU A 126 25.79 -2.83 4.52
CA LEU A 126 24.80 -2.80 5.60
C LEU A 126 23.37 -2.65 5.05
N LEU A 127 23.18 -1.78 4.05
CA LEU A 127 21.89 -1.61 3.37
C LEU A 127 21.46 -2.90 2.67
N ARG A 128 22.37 -3.56 1.93
CA ARG A 128 22.08 -4.84 1.26
C ARG A 128 21.78 -5.97 2.25
N SER A 129 22.47 -6.01 3.39
CA SER A 129 22.24 -7.02 4.42
C SER A 129 21.01 -6.74 5.30
N GLY A 130 20.33 -5.60 5.11
CA GLY A 130 19.20 -5.19 5.96
C GLY A 130 19.60 -4.77 7.39
N ARG A 131 20.87 -4.48 7.62
CA ARG A 131 21.41 -4.06 8.93
C ARG A 131 21.54 -2.54 9.07
N ALA A 132 21.15 -1.77 8.06
CA ALA A 132 21.13 -0.32 8.13
C ALA A 132 19.72 0.19 8.46
N MET A 133 19.62 1.10 9.44
CA MET A 133 18.41 1.86 9.73
C MET A 133 18.61 3.30 9.27
N VAL A 134 17.90 3.72 8.23
CA VAL A 134 18.00 5.09 7.70
C VAL A 134 16.85 5.92 8.25
N LEU A 135 17.18 6.93 9.05
CA LEU A 135 16.26 7.80 9.76
C LEU A 135 16.25 9.16 9.09
N VAL A 136 15.16 9.46 8.36
CA VAL A 136 15.04 10.66 7.54
C VAL A 136 14.16 11.68 8.26
N ASP A 137 14.70 12.84 8.58
CA ASP A 137 14.05 13.90 9.36
C ASP A 137 13.81 15.15 8.52
N GLY A 138 12.71 15.86 8.76
CA GLY A 138 12.38 17.12 8.06
C GLY A 138 11.87 16.95 6.63
N VAL A 139 11.11 15.88 6.33
CA VAL A 139 10.50 15.65 5.01
C VAL A 139 9.54 16.77 4.61
N ASP A 140 8.87 17.36 5.58
CA ASP A 140 7.94 18.48 5.43
C ASP A 140 8.65 19.82 5.12
N GLU A 141 9.88 20.00 5.62
CA GLU A 141 10.65 21.25 5.58
C GLU A 141 11.50 21.43 4.30
N VAL A 142 11.54 20.44 3.41
CA VAL A 142 12.23 20.59 2.11
C VAL A 142 11.35 21.41 1.17
N LEU A 143 11.84 22.59 0.76
CA LEU A 143 11.19 23.51 -0.19
C LEU A 143 10.64 22.76 -1.42
N GLN A 144 9.42 23.15 -1.83
CA GLN A 144 8.61 22.53 -2.90
C GLN A 144 9.38 22.09 -4.18
N PRO A 145 10.41 22.80 -4.68
CA PRO A 145 11.12 22.38 -5.90
C PRO A 145 12.06 21.18 -5.73
N ARG A 146 12.42 20.77 -4.50
CA ARG A 146 13.40 19.67 -4.26
C ARG A 146 12.83 18.46 -3.52
N ARG A 147 11.53 18.46 -3.23
CA ARG A 147 10.80 17.21 -2.92
C ARG A 147 10.99 16.17 -4.04
N GLU A 148 11.25 16.59 -5.28
CA GLU A 148 11.63 15.72 -6.41
C GLU A 148 12.89 14.88 -6.18
N ALA A 149 13.87 15.37 -5.42
CA ALA A 149 15.10 14.62 -5.13
C ALA A 149 14.97 13.74 -3.88
N VAL A 150 14.18 14.20 -2.90
CA VAL A 150 13.97 13.57 -1.58
C VAL A 150 12.89 12.52 -1.58
N LEU A 151 11.84 12.72 -2.37
CA LEU A 151 10.80 11.72 -2.60
C LEU A 151 11.33 10.72 -3.61
N LEU A 152 12.14 9.81 -3.07
CA LEU A 152 12.38 8.46 -3.57
C LEU A 152 12.11 8.35 -5.09
N PRO A 153 13.01 8.82 -5.98
CA PRO A 153 12.83 8.66 -7.42
C PRO A 153 12.73 7.19 -7.87
N ALA A 154 12.94 6.24 -6.95
CA ALA A 154 12.70 4.81 -7.14
C ALA A 154 11.39 4.29 -6.51
N LEU A 155 10.57 5.13 -5.88
CA LEU A 155 9.29 4.73 -5.28
C LEU A 155 8.32 4.41 -6.40
N ARG A 156 8.13 3.11 -6.62
CA ARG A 156 7.18 2.58 -7.63
C ARG A 156 5.81 2.31 -7.06
N HIS A 157 5.73 2.11 -5.76
CA HIS A 157 4.53 1.71 -5.06
C HIS A 157 4.45 2.45 -3.72
N LEU A 158 3.28 3.04 -3.43
CA LEU A 158 2.97 3.73 -2.20
C LEU A 158 1.63 3.23 -1.66
N GLU A 159 1.58 2.86 -0.38
CA GLU A 159 0.34 2.62 0.34
C GLU A 159 0.12 3.72 1.37
N ILE A 160 -1.04 4.35 1.34
CA ILE A 160 -1.55 5.33 2.30
C ILE A 160 -2.66 4.64 3.08
N LYS A 161 -2.45 4.45 4.39
CA LYS A 161 -3.32 3.62 5.21
C LYS A 161 -3.89 4.37 6.39
N SER A 162 -5.22 4.34 6.53
CA SER A 162 -5.97 5.03 7.59
C SER A 162 -5.53 6.47 7.79
N ASN A 163 -5.42 7.22 6.70
CA ASN A 163 -4.90 8.57 6.73
C ASN A 163 -5.99 9.61 7.04
N ASP A 164 -5.78 10.35 8.12
CA ASP A 164 -6.66 11.43 8.58
C ASP A 164 -6.00 12.83 8.48
N VAL A 165 -4.84 12.93 7.82
CA VAL A 165 -4.04 14.17 7.75
C VAL A 165 -3.77 14.62 6.32
N VAL A 166 -3.43 13.70 5.42
CA VAL A 166 -3.12 14.04 4.02
C VAL A 166 -4.43 14.23 3.25
N HIS A 167 -4.67 15.44 2.74
CA HIS A 167 -5.89 15.79 2.02
C HIS A 167 -5.79 15.67 0.50
N ASP A 168 -4.57 15.77 -0.04
CA ASP A 168 -4.25 15.71 -1.46
C ASP A 168 -2.97 14.91 -1.73
N LEU A 169 -2.69 14.64 -3.01
CA LEU A 169 -1.48 13.95 -3.46
C LEU A 169 -0.52 14.85 -4.26
N GLU A 170 -0.64 16.19 -4.16
CA GLU A 170 0.17 17.13 -4.95
C GLU A 170 1.67 16.91 -4.76
N GLY A 171 2.06 16.68 -3.50
CA GLY A 171 3.45 16.40 -3.16
C GLY A 171 4.04 15.17 -3.87
N LEU A 172 3.22 14.28 -4.42
CA LEU A 172 3.64 13.04 -5.09
C LEU A 172 3.75 13.16 -6.61
N VAL A 173 3.33 14.26 -7.23
CA VAL A 173 3.42 14.47 -8.70
C VAL A 173 4.87 14.40 -9.17
N ALA A 174 5.79 14.83 -8.30
CA ALA A 174 7.23 14.71 -8.44
C ALA A 174 7.75 13.26 -8.59
N CYS A 175 7.05 12.27 -8.05
CA CYS A 175 7.47 10.86 -8.02
C CYS A 175 7.27 10.20 -9.39
N ARG A 176 8.10 10.53 -10.38
CA ARG A 176 7.95 10.05 -11.78
C ARG A 176 8.01 8.53 -11.94
N ALA A 177 8.62 7.81 -11.00
CA ALA A 177 8.67 6.35 -11.01
C ALA A 177 7.46 5.68 -10.32
N LEU A 178 6.60 6.45 -9.66
CA LEU A 178 5.42 5.93 -8.98
C LEU A 178 4.43 5.40 -10.01
N ARG A 179 4.01 4.15 -9.82
CA ARG A 179 3.14 3.39 -10.72
C ARG A 179 1.92 2.88 -10.00
N SER A 180 2.04 2.58 -8.71
CA SER A 180 0.96 2.01 -7.91
C SER A 180 0.72 2.84 -6.66
N VAL A 181 -0.53 3.24 -6.42
CA VAL A 181 -0.96 3.93 -5.21
C VAL A 181 -2.12 3.17 -4.60
N TRP A 182 -1.97 2.76 -3.34
CA TRP A 182 -3.02 2.10 -2.59
C TRP A 182 -3.46 3.02 -1.47
N ILE A 183 -4.77 3.21 -1.34
CA ILE A 183 -5.40 3.94 -0.26
C ILE A 183 -6.27 2.93 0.47
N THR A 184 -5.89 2.58 1.69
CA THR A 184 -6.52 1.50 2.45
C THR A 184 -6.97 2.00 3.84
N GLY A 185 -7.91 1.29 4.47
CA GLY A 185 -8.41 1.64 5.81
C GLY A 185 -9.35 2.85 5.83
N PHE A 186 -9.56 3.46 7.00
CA PHE A 186 -10.50 4.57 7.21
C PHE A 186 -9.91 5.93 6.78
N SER A 187 -9.39 6.02 5.57
CA SER A 187 -8.83 7.28 5.06
C SER A 187 -9.96 8.24 4.68
N SER A 188 -10.31 9.15 5.59
CA SER A 188 -11.39 10.14 5.41
C SER A 188 -10.89 11.52 5.00
N ALA A 189 -9.61 11.83 5.27
CA ALA A 189 -9.05 13.14 4.99
C ALA A 189 -8.79 13.38 3.50
N LEU A 190 -8.57 12.31 2.72
CA LEU A 190 -8.21 12.40 1.32
C LEU A 190 -9.46 12.72 0.48
N THR A 191 -9.57 13.98 0.08
CA THR A 191 -10.72 14.50 -0.67
C THR A 191 -10.36 14.94 -2.08
N ASP A 192 -9.06 15.11 -2.38
CA ASP A 192 -8.58 15.49 -3.70
C ASP A 192 -7.54 14.49 -4.25
N LEU A 193 -7.83 13.96 -5.43
CA LEU A 193 -6.98 13.07 -6.23
C LEU A 193 -6.57 13.72 -7.56
N SER A 194 -6.83 15.02 -7.78
CA SER A 194 -6.52 15.74 -9.03
C SER A 194 -5.06 15.59 -9.46
N ALA A 195 -4.14 15.45 -8.50
CA ALA A 195 -2.73 15.13 -8.73
C ALA A 195 -2.51 13.87 -9.58
N LEU A 196 -3.39 12.88 -9.51
CA LEU A 196 -3.28 11.64 -10.28
C LEU A 196 -3.32 11.88 -11.80
N SER A 197 -4.01 12.94 -12.26
CA SER A 197 -4.07 13.33 -13.68
C SER A 197 -2.70 13.69 -14.28
N ARG A 198 -1.75 14.11 -13.44
CA ARG A 198 -0.37 14.46 -13.83
C ARG A 198 0.62 13.34 -13.55
N MET A 199 0.17 12.22 -13.02
CA MET A 199 1.00 11.07 -12.67
C MET A 199 0.84 9.95 -13.71
N HIS A 200 1.85 9.08 -13.80
CA HIS A 200 1.83 7.93 -14.71
C HIS A 200 1.50 6.64 -13.95
N LEU A 201 0.36 6.64 -13.25
CA LEU A 201 -0.08 5.45 -12.51
C LEU A 201 -0.56 4.36 -13.47
N THR A 202 -0.22 3.12 -13.12
CA THR A 202 -0.71 1.90 -13.75
C THR A 202 -1.73 1.17 -12.87
N ASP A 203 -1.75 1.45 -11.57
CA ASP A 203 -2.60 0.76 -10.59
C ASP A 203 -3.01 1.74 -9.48
N LEU A 204 -4.30 1.94 -9.30
CA LEU A 204 -4.88 2.65 -8.16
C LEU A 204 -5.76 1.67 -7.38
N ARG A 205 -5.55 1.57 -6.07
CA ARG A 205 -6.42 0.76 -5.20
C ARG A 205 -7.04 1.63 -4.13
N LEU A 206 -8.37 1.59 -4.01
CA LEU A 206 -9.15 2.30 -3.01
C LEU A 206 -9.90 1.26 -2.17
N HIS A 207 -9.25 0.79 -1.10
CA HIS A 207 -9.83 -0.15 -0.13
C HIS A 207 -10.30 0.63 1.09
N ALA A 208 -11.32 1.44 0.86
CA ALA A 208 -11.71 2.49 1.78
C ALA A 208 -12.69 1.96 2.86
N GLY A 209 -12.47 2.40 4.09
CA GLY A 209 -13.41 2.24 5.20
C GLY A 209 -14.55 3.26 5.16
N THR A 210 -14.35 4.40 4.49
CA THR A 210 -15.34 5.47 4.24
C THR A 210 -15.56 5.67 2.74
N LEU A 211 -16.66 6.33 2.37
CA LEU A 211 -16.94 6.67 0.97
C LEU A 211 -16.09 7.83 0.45
N ASP A 212 -15.41 8.58 1.31
CA ASP A 212 -14.78 9.84 0.93
C ASP A 212 -13.68 9.63 -0.10
N ALA A 213 -12.85 8.59 0.06
CA ALA A 213 -11.84 8.23 -0.93
C ALA A 213 -12.44 7.81 -2.28
N ILE A 214 -13.61 7.16 -2.28
CA ILE A 214 -14.33 6.84 -3.54
C ILE A 214 -14.90 8.10 -4.16
N LYS A 215 -15.47 9.01 -3.37
CA LYS A 215 -15.99 10.30 -3.86
C LYS A 215 -14.87 11.20 -4.39
N ALA A 216 -13.68 11.11 -3.81
CA ALA A 216 -12.50 11.85 -4.26
C ALA A 216 -12.11 11.50 -5.71
N LEU A 217 -12.54 10.34 -6.25
CA LEU A 217 -12.38 10.02 -7.67
C LEU A 217 -13.05 11.04 -8.60
N ALA A 218 -14.01 11.85 -8.12
CA ALA A 218 -14.61 12.91 -8.92
C ALA A 218 -13.56 13.96 -9.35
N SER A 219 -12.49 14.15 -8.57
CA SER A 219 -11.39 15.07 -8.90
C SER A 219 -10.52 14.62 -10.08
N VAL A 220 -10.65 13.36 -10.53
CA VAL A 220 -9.92 12.80 -11.67
C VAL A 220 -10.82 12.54 -12.87
N GLU A 221 -11.95 13.22 -12.96
CA GLU A 221 -12.85 13.14 -14.10
C GLU A 221 -12.08 13.37 -15.43
N GLY A 222 -12.36 12.52 -16.43
CA GLY A 222 -11.68 12.55 -17.73
C GLY A 222 -10.25 11.98 -17.74
N THR A 223 -9.64 11.72 -16.58
CA THR A 223 -8.33 11.04 -16.49
C THR A 223 -8.50 9.55 -16.72
N TYR A 224 -7.68 8.98 -17.60
CA TYR A 224 -7.67 7.53 -17.83
C TYR A 224 -6.83 6.81 -16.77
N LEU A 225 -7.49 5.96 -15.98
CA LEU A 225 -6.87 5.06 -15.01
C LEU A 225 -6.71 3.67 -15.64
N PRO A 226 -5.48 3.18 -15.87
CA PRO A 226 -5.28 1.88 -16.50
C PRO A 226 -5.88 0.73 -15.69
N ARG A 227 -5.77 0.81 -14.35
CA ARG A 227 -6.37 -0.15 -13.42
C ARG A 227 -6.86 0.55 -12.16
N LEU A 228 -8.10 0.28 -11.78
CA LEU A 228 -8.72 0.73 -10.55
C LEU A 228 -9.26 -0.49 -9.78
N SER A 229 -8.78 -0.69 -8.55
CA SER A 229 -9.38 -1.62 -7.60
C SER A 229 -10.17 -0.87 -6.54
N VAL A 230 -11.42 -1.25 -6.34
CA VAL A 230 -12.29 -0.67 -5.32
C VAL A 230 -12.79 -1.74 -4.37
N ARG A 231 -12.72 -1.45 -3.07
CA ARG A 231 -13.31 -2.26 -2.01
C ARG A 231 -14.01 -1.32 -1.04
N HIS A 232 -15.32 -1.46 -0.94
CA HIS A 232 -16.13 -0.71 0.01
C HIS A 232 -17.49 -1.41 0.19
N ARG A 233 -18.03 -1.40 1.42
CA ARG A 233 -19.30 -2.05 1.77
C ARG A 233 -20.51 -1.61 0.95
N LYS A 234 -20.46 -0.39 0.40
CA LYS A 234 -21.52 0.20 -0.44
C LYS A 234 -21.56 -0.30 -1.87
N LEU A 235 -20.57 -1.08 -2.30
CA LEU A 235 -20.59 -1.73 -3.61
C LEU A 235 -21.69 -2.81 -3.70
N VAL A 236 -22.30 -3.21 -2.57
CA VAL A 236 -23.51 -4.04 -2.54
C VAL A 236 -24.73 -3.34 -3.13
N ASP A 237 -24.74 -2.00 -3.16
CA ASP A 237 -25.84 -1.20 -3.69
C ASP A 237 -25.68 -0.93 -5.21
N GLY A 238 -24.58 -1.41 -5.82
CA GLY A 238 -24.21 -1.15 -7.22
C GLY A 238 -22.96 -0.28 -7.36
N LEU A 239 -22.52 -0.10 -8.60
CA LEU A 239 -21.37 0.73 -8.97
C LEU A 239 -21.72 2.21 -9.14
N ASP A 240 -22.98 2.60 -8.92
CA ASP A 240 -23.40 4.01 -9.00
C ASP A 240 -22.73 4.93 -7.98
N VAL A 241 -22.16 4.33 -6.93
CA VAL A 241 -21.32 5.01 -5.94
C VAL A 241 -20.02 5.58 -6.53
N LEU A 242 -19.61 5.09 -7.70
CA LEU A 242 -18.47 5.63 -8.45
C LEU A 242 -18.90 6.92 -9.18
N PRO A 243 -18.06 7.97 -9.15
CA PRO A 243 -18.32 9.21 -9.89
C PRO A 243 -18.57 9.03 -11.39
N GLU A 244 -19.38 9.91 -11.98
CA GLU A 244 -19.55 10.02 -13.43
C GLU A 244 -18.24 10.44 -14.12
N GLY A 245 -18.11 10.16 -15.42
CA GLY A 245 -16.97 10.59 -16.22
C GLY A 245 -15.63 9.88 -15.91
N LEU A 246 -15.65 8.84 -15.06
CA LEU A 246 -14.50 8.00 -14.80
C LEU A 246 -14.13 7.15 -16.01
N ARG A 247 -12.86 7.20 -16.39
CA ARG A 247 -12.30 6.42 -17.49
C ARG A 247 -11.34 5.38 -16.93
N VAL A 248 -11.75 4.11 -16.97
CA VAL A 248 -11.01 2.99 -16.36
C VAL A 248 -10.78 1.91 -17.39
N GLY A 249 -9.57 1.37 -17.49
CA GLY A 249 -9.26 0.21 -18.35
C GLY A 249 -9.64 -1.13 -17.71
N GLU A 250 -9.00 -1.44 -16.58
CA GLU A 250 -9.31 -2.60 -15.75
C GLU A 250 -9.99 -2.18 -14.44
N LEU A 251 -11.20 -2.67 -14.21
CA LEU A 251 -11.92 -2.48 -12.95
C LEU A 251 -11.89 -3.75 -12.11
N VAL A 252 -11.38 -3.65 -10.88
CA VAL A 252 -11.37 -4.75 -9.90
C VAL A 252 -12.31 -4.41 -8.75
N VAL A 253 -13.41 -5.15 -8.65
CA VAL A 253 -14.36 -5.06 -7.52
C VAL A 253 -13.94 -6.08 -6.46
N ASP A 254 -13.14 -5.63 -5.49
CA ASP A 254 -12.54 -6.48 -4.47
C ASP A 254 -13.46 -6.63 -3.25
N MET A 255 -14.60 -7.27 -3.49
CA MET A 255 -15.64 -7.61 -2.53
C MET A 255 -16.11 -9.04 -2.75
N GLY A 256 -16.63 -9.70 -1.70
CA GLY A 256 -17.26 -11.01 -1.84
C GLY A 256 -18.47 -10.98 -2.79
N ALA A 257 -18.82 -12.13 -3.36
CA ALA A 257 -19.90 -12.26 -4.32
C ALA A 257 -21.26 -11.74 -3.80
N ASP A 258 -21.51 -11.92 -2.50
CA ASP A 258 -22.69 -11.49 -1.76
C ASP A 258 -22.59 -10.03 -1.25
N GLN A 259 -21.45 -9.39 -1.44
CA GLN A 259 -21.15 -8.04 -0.95
C GLN A 259 -20.91 -7.03 -2.08
N ARG A 260 -21.22 -7.41 -3.32
CA ARG A 260 -21.03 -6.61 -4.52
C ARG A 260 -22.24 -6.70 -5.42
N ASP A 261 -22.41 -5.66 -6.21
CA ASP A 261 -23.31 -5.60 -7.34
C ASP A 261 -22.62 -4.83 -8.47
N LEU A 262 -22.49 -5.44 -9.64
CA LEU A 262 -21.87 -4.83 -10.81
C LEU A 262 -22.81 -3.91 -11.60
N ARG A 263 -24.09 -3.78 -11.21
CA ARG A 263 -25.01 -2.86 -11.89
C ARG A 263 -24.53 -1.40 -11.82
N GLY A 264 -24.81 -0.63 -12.86
CA GLY A 264 -24.25 0.70 -13.08
C GLY A 264 -22.90 0.70 -13.83
N ILE A 265 -22.33 -0.46 -14.16
CA ILE A 265 -21.02 -0.54 -14.83
C ILE A 265 -21.03 0.09 -16.22
N THR A 266 -22.19 0.14 -16.88
CA THR A 266 -22.37 0.72 -18.23
C THR A 266 -21.93 2.20 -18.33
N ARG A 267 -21.85 2.91 -17.20
CA ARG A 267 -21.29 4.27 -17.11
C ARG A 267 -19.79 4.34 -17.37
N LEU A 268 -19.08 3.22 -17.25
CA LEU A 268 -17.62 3.10 -17.41
C LEU A 268 -17.27 2.51 -18.78
N ALA A 269 -17.58 3.24 -19.84
CA ALA A 269 -17.53 2.74 -21.22
C ALA A 269 -16.15 2.25 -21.71
N ASP A 270 -15.06 2.73 -21.11
CA ASP A 270 -13.68 2.38 -21.47
C ASP A 270 -13.19 1.06 -20.83
N VAL A 271 -13.99 0.46 -19.95
CA VAL A 271 -13.58 -0.76 -19.22
C VAL A 271 -13.48 -1.93 -20.19
N HIS A 272 -12.25 -2.43 -20.35
CA HIS A 272 -11.95 -3.59 -21.17
C HIS A 272 -11.76 -4.87 -20.35
N THR A 273 -11.50 -4.75 -19.05
CA THR A 273 -11.35 -5.91 -18.15
C THR A 273 -12.12 -5.66 -16.85
N VAL A 274 -12.93 -6.62 -16.44
CA VAL A 274 -13.62 -6.62 -15.15
C VAL A 274 -13.14 -7.80 -14.32
N ALA A 275 -12.74 -7.56 -13.08
CA ALA A 275 -12.39 -8.60 -12.12
C ALA A 275 -13.29 -8.51 -10.88
N ALA A 276 -13.93 -9.62 -10.50
CA ALA A 276 -14.83 -9.64 -9.34
C ALA A 276 -14.97 -11.06 -8.76
N ALA A 277 -15.45 -11.16 -7.51
CA ALA A 277 -15.77 -12.45 -6.92
C ALA A 277 -17.17 -12.92 -7.32
N GLY A 278 -17.30 -14.24 -7.51
CA GLY A 278 -18.55 -14.93 -7.80
C GLY A 278 -19.09 -14.71 -9.20
N ILE A 279 -20.02 -15.58 -9.58
CA ILE A 279 -20.66 -15.54 -10.90
C ILE A 279 -21.69 -14.40 -10.93
N PRO A 280 -21.59 -13.43 -11.86
CA PRO A 280 -22.57 -12.37 -12.01
C PRO A 280 -24.00 -12.90 -12.22
N SER A 281 -24.97 -12.19 -11.66
CA SER A 281 -26.40 -12.39 -11.90
C SER A 281 -26.77 -12.09 -13.35
N VAL A 282 -27.97 -12.48 -13.77
CA VAL A 282 -28.45 -12.24 -15.15
C VAL A 282 -28.44 -10.74 -15.48
N ALA A 283 -28.88 -9.90 -14.55
CA ALA A 283 -28.88 -8.44 -14.74
C ALA A 283 -27.46 -7.86 -14.88
N GLU A 284 -26.51 -8.32 -14.07
CA GLU A 284 -25.11 -7.91 -14.19
C GLU A 284 -24.49 -8.38 -15.50
N VAL A 285 -24.82 -9.59 -15.96
CA VAL A 285 -24.37 -10.10 -17.27
C VAL A 285 -24.91 -9.23 -18.41
N ASP A 286 -26.17 -8.82 -18.36
CA ASP A 286 -26.77 -7.97 -19.39
C ASP A 286 -26.09 -6.59 -19.45
N GLU A 287 -25.70 -6.02 -18.30
CA GLU A 287 -24.91 -4.79 -18.28
C GLU A 287 -23.47 -4.97 -18.74
N LEU A 288 -22.80 -6.07 -18.36
CA LEU A 288 -21.47 -6.41 -18.86
C LEU A 288 -21.49 -6.59 -20.38
N ALA A 289 -22.52 -7.22 -20.93
CA ALA A 289 -22.69 -7.40 -22.38
C ALA A 289 -22.91 -6.07 -23.12
N ALA A 290 -23.40 -5.04 -22.44
CA ALA A 290 -23.62 -3.71 -23.00
C ALA A 290 -22.34 -2.84 -23.03
N LEU A 291 -21.25 -3.27 -22.39
CA LEU A 291 -19.99 -2.53 -22.39
C LEU A 291 -19.28 -2.63 -23.75
N PRO A 292 -19.02 -1.51 -24.44
CA PRO A 292 -18.49 -1.53 -25.81
C PRO A 292 -17.03 -1.97 -25.89
N ALA A 293 -16.26 -1.78 -24.81
CA ALA A 293 -14.82 -2.06 -24.77
C ALA A 293 -14.47 -3.40 -24.09
N LEU A 294 -15.44 -4.11 -23.51
CA LEU A 294 -15.19 -5.28 -22.66
C LEU A 294 -14.59 -6.44 -23.47
N ARG A 295 -13.45 -6.96 -23.00
CA ARG A 295 -12.66 -8.03 -23.64
C ARG A 295 -12.34 -9.18 -22.70
N ALA A 296 -12.28 -8.93 -21.40
CA ALA A 296 -11.98 -9.95 -20.41
C ALA A 296 -12.85 -9.82 -19.15
N LEU A 297 -13.28 -10.97 -18.62
CA LEU A 297 -13.93 -11.10 -17.32
C LEU A 297 -13.14 -12.09 -16.46
N VAL A 298 -12.62 -11.63 -15.33
CA VAL A 298 -11.87 -12.42 -14.36
C VAL A 298 -12.75 -12.68 -13.15
N LEU A 299 -13.04 -13.94 -12.85
CA LEU A 299 -13.88 -14.35 -11.73
C LEU A 299 -13.07 -15.13 -10.71
N THR A 300 -13.11 -14.68 -9.45
CA THR A 300 -12.63 -15.47 -8.32
C THR A 300 -13.80 -16.16 -7.63
N ALA A 301 -13.58 -17.31 -6.98
CA ALA A 301 -14.64 -18.04 -6.27
C ALA A 301 -15.92 -18.26 -7.12
N ALA A 302 -15.73 -18.68 -8.38
CA ALA A 302 -16.80 -18.87 -9.35
C ALA A 302 -17.58 -20.16 -9.08
N THR A 303 -18.35 -20.18 -8.01
CA THR A 303 -19.14 -21.34 -7.58
C THR A 303 -20.63 -20.98 -7.45
N PRO A 304 -21.54 -21.95 -7.70
CA PRO A 304 -21.28 -23.27 -8.27
C PRO A 304 -21.04 -23.22 -9.78
N ALA A 305 -20.21 -24.12 -10.33
CA ALA A 305 -19.82 -24.10 -11.75
C ALA A 305 -21.01 -24.17 -12.74
N ARG A 306 -22.13 -24.79 -12.35
CA ARG A 306 -23.36 -24.85 -13.18
C ARG A 306 -23.92 -23.47 -13.55
N ASP A 307 -23.67 -22.45 -12.71
CA ASP A 307 -24.20 -21.10 -12.93
C ASP A 307 -23.39 -20.33 -13.99
N LEU A 308 -22.21 -20.84 -14.39
CA LEU A 308 -21.38 -20.26 -15.45
C LEU A 308 -22.11 -20.20 -16.80
N VAL A 309 -23.15 -21.02 -17.00
CA VAL A 309 -24.01 -20.98 -18.20
C VAL A 309 -24.58 -19.58 -18.48
N ARG A 310 -24.74 -18.73 -17.45
CA ARG A 310 -25.20 -17.35 -17.59
C ARG A 310 -24.24 -16.51 -18.43
N LEU A 311 -22.94 -16.79 -18.36
CA LEU A 311 -21.89 -16.03 -19.05
C LEU A 311 -21.88 -16.30 -20.57
N ARG A 312 -22.62 -17.30 -21.07
CA ARG A 312 -22.76 -17.55 -22.52
C ARG A 312 -23.24 -16.31 -23.29
N ARG A 313 -24.01 -15.43 -22.64
CA ARG A 313 -24.49 -14.16 -23.23
C ARG A 313 -23.37 -13.18 -23.56
N LEU A 314 -22.20 -13.30 -22.91
CA LEU A 314 -21.05 -12.45 -23.16
C LEU A 314 -20.31 -12.83 -24.46
N GLY A 315 -20.68 -13.93 -25.13
CA GLY A 315 -20.13 -14.34 -26.42
C GLY A 315 -18.64 -14.71 -26.34
N GLY A 316 -17.86 -14.28 -27.34
CA GLY A 316 -16.41 -14.58 -27.48
C GLY A 316 -15.50 -13.82 -26.50
N LEU A 317 -16.02 -13.40 -25.35
CA LEU A 317 -15.27 -12.74 -24.29
C LEU A 317 -14.24 -13.72 -23.70
N ARG A 318 -13.04 -13.24 -23.37
CA ARG A 318 -12.09 -14.02 -22.58
C ARG A 318 -12.58 -14.12 -21.13
N ILE A 319 -12.77 -15.34 -20.64
CA ILE A 319 -13.22 -15.61 -19.28
C ILE A 319 -12.10 -16.30 -18.52
N GLU A 320 -11.65 -15.69 -17.44
CA GLU A 320 -10.62 -16.23 -16.57
C GLU A 320 -11.22 -16.63 -15.23
N LEU A 321 -11.11 -17.91 -14.85
CA LEU A 321 -11.61 -18.42 -13.58
C LEU A 321 -10.44 -18.72 -12.65
N SER A 322 -10.37 -17.99 -11.54
CA SER A 322 -9.32 -18.12 -10.53
C SER A 322 -9.84 -18.77 -9.25
N GLY A 323 -9.09 -19.76 -8.74
CA GLY A 323 -9.47 -20.50 -7.54
C GLY A 323 -10.58 -21.52 -7.79
N LEU A 324 -10.67 -22.04 -9.02
CA LEU A 324 -11.62 -23.11 -9.36
C LEU A 324 -11.13 -24.43 -8.76
N ALA A 325 -12.02 -25.18 -8.10
CA ALA A 325 -11.69 -26.51 -7.62
C ALA A 325 -11.40 -27.44 -8.82
N PRO A 326 -10.38 -28.31 -8.75
CA PRO A 326 -10.08 -29.24 -9.85
C PRO A 326 -11.27 -30.11 -10.30
N ALA A 327 -12.17 -30.45 -9.37
CA ALA A 327 -13.39 -31.21 -9.67
C ALA A 327 -14.39 -30.45 -10.56
N ASP A 328 -14.36 -29.13 -10.54
CA ASP A 328 -15.28 -28.27 -11.28
C ASP A 328 -14.77 -27.90 -12.69
N GLU A 329 -13.54 -28.27 -13.07
CA GLU A 329 -12.95 -27.93 -14.38
C GLU A 329 -13.83 -28.41 -15.54
N ARG A 330 -14.26 -29.68 -15.49
CA ARG A 330 -15.09 -30.26 -16.56
C ARG A 330 -16.44 -29.53 -16.66
N ALA A 331 -17.08 -29.27 -15.52
CA ALA A 331 -18.35 -28.57 -15.47
C ALA A 331 -18.24 -27.14 -16.01
N ALA A 332 -17.13 -26.44 -15.72
CA ALA A 332 -16.87 -25.10 -16.25
C ALA A 332 -16.72 -25.09 -17.79
N ARG A 333 -15.99 -26.05 -18.36
CA ARG A 333 -15.84 -26.19 -19.81
C ARG A 333 -17.15 -26.56 -20.50
N GLU A 334 -17.95 -27.45 -19.91
CA GLU A 334 -19.29 -27.81 -20.42
C GLU A 334 -20.27 -26.63 -20.32
N ALA A 335 -20.16 -25.81 -19.28
CA ALA A 335 -20.96 -24.61 -19.12
C ALA A 335 -20.60 -23.52 -20.16
N LEU A 336 -19.33 -23.43 -20.59
CA LEU A 336 -18.83 -22.40 -21.50
C LEU A 336 -18.02 -22.99 -22.67
N PRO A 337 -18.67 -23.74 -23.60
CA PRO A 337 -17.95 -24.47 -24.65
C PRO A 337 -17.30 -23.56 -25.70
N GLU A 338 -17.89 -22.38 -25.96
CA GLU A 338 -17.45 -21.44 -27.00
C GLU A 338 -16.61 -20.26 -26.47
N ALA A 339 -16.34 -20.22 -25.16
CA ALA A 339 -15.61 -19.11 -24.54
C ALA A 339 -14.09 -19.32 -24.62
N ASP A 340 -13.33 -18.23 -24.77
CA ASP A 340 -11.87 -18.23 -24.53
C ASP A 340 -11.62 -18.35 -23.02
N LEU A 341 -11.62 -19.59 -22.53
CA LEU A 341 -11.60 -19.92 -21.11
C LEU A 341 -10.18 -20.19 -20.59
N VAL A 342 -9.75 -19.38 -19.62
CA VAL A 342 -8.50 -19.57 -18.88
C VAL A 342 -8.81 -20.03 -17.46
N LEU A 343 -8.25 -21.17 -17.06
CA LEU A 343 -8.51 -21.78 -15.75
C LEU A 343 -7.26 -21.74 -14.87
N HIS A 344 -7.34 -21.07 -13.74
CA HIS A 344 -6.34 -21.11 -12.67
C HIS A 344 -6.87 -21.95 -11.51
N LEU A 345 -6.52 -23.24 -11.54
CA LEU A 345 -6.95 -24.22 -10.54
C LEU A 345 -6.28 -23.96 -9.19
N ASP A 346 -7.05 -24.07 -8.11
CA ASP A 346 -6.50 -24.03 -6.75
C ASP A 346 -5.80 -25.34 -6.43
N ARG A 347 -4.46 -25.35 -6.47
CA ARG A 347 -3.64 -26.54 -6.18
C ARG A 347 -3.49 -26.81 -4.68
N ALA A 348 -4.04 -25.97 -3.79
CA ALA A 348 -3.95 -26.17 -2.35
C ALA A 348 -4.93 -27.23 -1.80
N ALA A 349 -5.89 -27.70 -2.60
CA ALA A 349 -6.91 -28.65 -2.14
C ALA A 349 -6.52 -30.15 -2.27
N SER A 350 -5.32 -30.48 -2.77
CA SER A 350 -4.93 -31.88 -3.05
C SER A 350 -4.04 -32.54 -1.98
N ILE A 351 -3.93 -32.00 -0.77
CA ILE A 351 -3.18 -32.63 0.34
C ILE A 351 -4.02 -32.63 1.63
N THR A 352 -5.25 -33.14 1.57
CA THR A 352 -5.96 -33.58 2.79
C THR A 352 -6.91 -34.73 2.47
N GLU A 353 -6.39 -35.83 1.93
CA GLU A 353 -7.10 -37.12 1.96
C GLU A 353 -6.09 -38.25 1.74
N ARG A 354 -5.44 -38.67 2.84
CA ARG A 354 -4.96 -40.04 3.07
C ARG A 354 -4.95 -40.34 4.55
#